data_AF-A0A1X0QWM3-F1
#
_entry.id   AF-A0A1X0QWM3-F1
#
_cell.length_a   1.000
_cell.length_b   1.000
_cell.length_c   1.000
_cell.angle_alpha   90.00
_cell.angle_beta   90.00
_cell.angle_gamma   90.00
#
_symmetry.space_group_name_H-M   'P 1'
#
loop_
_entity.id
_entity.type
_entity.pdbx_description
1 polymer ?
#
loop_
_entity_poly.entity_id
_entity_poly.type
_entity_poly.pdbx_seq_one_letter_code
_entity_poly.pdbx_strand_id
1 'polypeptide(L)' 'FFIAMDNCRIRYSHYVIGAIQSRGYKPLFMLIEECWSKIKAHARRNPFSSLDTLTPRIQAACRSVATGDCLG' A
#
# COMPACT_ATOMS: atom_id res chain seq x y z
N PHE A 1 -5.82 -18.39 -5.78
CA PHE A 1 -4.85 -17.28 -5.70
C PHE A 1 -5.41 -16.19 -4.80
N PHE A 2 -4.55 -15.47 -4.06
CA PHE A 2 -4.97 -14.41 -3.14
C PHE A 2 -4.59 -13.03 -3.67
N ILE A 3 -5.35 -12.00 -3.31
CA ILE A 3 -4.95 -10.59 -3.43
C ILE A 3 -4.80 -10.03 -2.03
N ALA A 4 -3.59 -9.61 -1.69
CA ALA A 4 -3.32 -8.93 -0.43
C ALA A 4 -3.83 -7.48 -0.49
N MET A 5 -4.54 -7.03 0.54
CA MET A 5 -5.05 -5.66 0.67
C MET A 5 -4.93 -5.16 2.10
N ASP A 6 -4.94 -3.85 2.26
CA ASP A 6 -5.06 -3.20 3.56
C ASP A 6 -6.40 -3.53 4.23
N ASN A 7 -6.37 -3.72 5.55
CA ASN A 7 -7.57 -3.97 6.35
C ASN A 7 -8.42 -2.69 6.58
N CYS A 8 -8.84 -2.05 5.49
CA CYS A 8 -9.70 -0.88 5.53
C CYS A 8 -11.16 -1.24 5.23
N ARG A 9 -12.10 -0.64 5.98
CA ARG A 9 -13.54 -0.95 5.92
C ARG A 9 -14.12 -0.91 4.50
N ILE A 10 -13.67 0.00 3.65
CA ILE A 10 -14.14 0.14 2.27
C ILE A 10 -13.88 -1.11 1.40
N ARG A 11 -12.86 -1.90 1.77
CA ARG A 11 -12.47 -3.12 1.06
C ARG A 11 -13.41 -4.30 1.29
N TYR A 12 -14.24 -4.23 2.33
CA TYR A 12 -15.24 -5.24 2.66
C TYR A 12 -16.57 -5.06 1.94
N SER A 13 -16.72 -4.00 1.13
CA SER A 13 -17.95 -3.80 0.35
C SER A 13 -18.20 -4.97 -0.60
N HIS A 14 -19.47 -5.35 -0.77
CA HIS A 14 -19.87 -6.41 -1.69
C HIS A 14 -19.36 -6.17 -3.11
N TYR A 15 -19.28 -4.91 -3.53
CA TYR A 15 -18.71 -4.51 -4.81
C TYR A 15 -17.24 -4.94 -4.95
N VAL A 16 -16.39 -4.60 -3.98
CA VAL A 16 -14.95 -4.92 -4.01
C VAL A 16 -14.75 -6.44 -3.93
N ILE A 17 -15.44 -7.11 -3.01
CA ILE A 17 -15.32 -8.57 -2.84
C ILE A 17 -15.79 -9.30 -4.11
N GLY A 18 -16.93 -8.89 -4.68
CA GLY A 18 -17.45 -9.45 -5.93
C GLY A 18 -16.50 -9.26 -7.10
N ALA A 19 -15.89 -8.08 -7.24
CA ALA A 19 -14.89 -7.82 -8.27
C ALA A 19 -13.66 -8.74 -8.13
N ILE A 20 -13.17 -8.95 -6.91
CA ILE A 20 -12.03 -9.85 -6.63
C ILE A 20 -12.38 -11.30 -6.96
N GLN A 21 -13.53 -11.77 -6.49
CA GLN A 21 -14.00 -13.14 -6.69
C GLN A 21 -14.31 -13.44 -8.17
N SER A 22 -14.90 -12.50 -8.90
CA SER A 22 -15.19 -12.64 -10.34
C SER A 22 -13.93 -12.90 -11.19
N ARG A 23 -12.76 -12.50 -10.68
CA ARG A 23 -11.45 -12.72 -11.31
C ARG A 23 -10.73 -13.97 -10.78
N GLY A 24 -11.37 -14.78 -9.94
CA GLY A 24 -10.81 -16.02 -9.40
C GLY A 24 -9.87 -15.84 -8.20
N TYR A 25 -9.87 -14.67 -7.57
CA TYR A 25 -9.04 -14.38 -6.40
C TYR A 25 -9.83 -14.41 -5.09
N LYS A 26 -9.13 -14.64 -3.98
CA LYS A 26 -9.65 -14.46 -2.62
C LYS A 26 -8.93 -13.27 -1.96
N PRO A 27 -9.62 -12.36 -1.28
CA PRO A 27 -8.96 -11.27 -0.56
C PRO A 27 -8.21 -11.82 0.66
N LEU A 28 -7.02 -11.28 0.93
CA LEU A 28 -6.23 -11.47 2.15
C LEU A 28 -6.00 -10.09 2.76
N PHE A 29 -6.60 -9.81 3.91
CA PHE A 29 -6.48 -8.50 4.58
C PHE A 29 -5.30 -8.51 5.54
N MET A 30 -4.39 -7.55 5.37
CA MET A 30 -3.16 -7.44 6.17
C MET A 30 -3.08 -6.06 6.83
N LEU A 31 -2.40 -6.02 7.97
CA LEU A 31 -1.98 -4.77 8.60
C LEU A 31 -0.74 -4.27 7.86
N ILE A 32 -0.90 -3.23 7.05
CA ILE A 32 0.21 -2.64 6.27
C ILE A 32 0.77 -1.36 6.91
N GLU A 33 0.43 -1.09 8.17
CA GLU A 33 0.78 0.16 8.84
C GLU A 33 2.29 0.34 9.00
N GLU A 34 3.04 -0.72 9.28
CA GLU A 34 4.51 -0.67 9.41
C GLU A 34 5.17 -0.31 8.07
N CYS A 35 4.81 -1.04 7.00
CA CYS A 35 5.19 -0.73 5.62
C CYS A 35 4.85 0.74 5.28
N TRP A 36 3.63 1.19 5.57
CA TRP A 36 3.21 2.56 5.30
C TRP A 36 3.98 3.59 6.11
N SER A 37 4.29 3.30 7.37
CA SER A 37 5.09 4.17 8.24
C SER A 37 6.48 4.41 7.63
N LYS A 38 7.13 3.34 7.14
CA LYS A 38 8.46 3.41 6.53
C LYS A 38 8.47 4.19 5.21
N ILE A 39 7.46 4.00 4.36
CA ILE A 39 7.32 4.78 3.12
C ILE A 39 7.10 6.27 3.44
N LYS A 40 6.21 6.57 4.38
CA LYS A 40 5.95 7.96 4.82
C LYS A 40 7.22 8.61 5.39
N ALA A 41 8.01 7.88 6.17
CA ALA A 41 9.26 8.38 6.72
C ALA A 41 10.28 8.76 5.62
N HIS A 42 10.31 8.03 4.51
CA HIS A 42 11.20 8.35 3.38
C HIS A 42 10.64 9.46 2.48
N ALA A 43 9.32 9.54 2.30
CA ALA A 43 8.70 10.58 1.47
C ALA A 43 8.67 11.98 2.13
N ARG A 44 8.59 12.07 3.46
CA ARG A 44 8.36 13.33 4.20
C ARG A 44 9.61 14.15 4.56
N ARG A 45 10.83 13.64 4.36
CA ARG A 45 12.03 14.24 4.97
C ARG A 45 12.40 15.63 4.43
N ASN A 46 12.01 15.98 3.20
CA ASN A 46 12.33 17.28 2.60
C ASN A 46 11.08 17.93 1.99
N PRO A 47 10.91 19.27 2.11
CA PRO A 47 9.88 20.01 1.38
C PRO A 47 9.93 19.71 -0.12
N PHE A 48 8.79 19.81 -0.79
CA PHE A 48 8.75 19.79 -2.25
C PHE A 48 9.40 21.08 -2.76
N SER A 49 10.42 20.96 -3.62
CA SER A 49 10.81 22.09 -4.47
C SER A 49 9.79 22.26 -5.59
N SER A 50 9.80 23.40 -6.28
CA SER A 50 8.93 23.66 -7.43
C SER A 50 9.10 22.66 -8.60
N LEU A 51 10.21 21.93 -8.62
CA LEU A 51 10.53 20.92 -9.63
C LEU A 51 10.22 19.49 -9.16
N ASP A 52 9.94 19.29 -7.87
CA ASP A 52 9.62 17.99 -7.34
C ASP A 52 8.17 17.60 -7.61
N THR A 53 7.96 16.32 -7.90
CA THR A 53 6.61 15.72 -7.95
C THR A 53 6.49 14.64 -6.88
N LEU A 54 5.28 14.46 -6.36
CA LEU A 54 4.98 13.48 -5.30
C LEU A 54 5.25 12.04 -5.76
N THR A 55 4.89 11.73 -7.01
CA THR A 55 4.93 10.35 -7.54
C THR A 55 6.35 9.74 -7.55
N PRO A 56 7.40 10.39 -8.11
CA PRO A 56 8.75 9.86 -8.07
C PRO A 56 9.29 9.67 -6.64
N ARG A 57 8.92 10.55 -5.70
CA ARG A 57 9.33 10.43 -4.29
C ARG A 57 8.68 9.23 -3.60
N ILE A 58 7.39 8.98 -3.86
CA ILE A 58 6.71 7.78 -3.36
C ILE A 58 7.37 6.54 -3.97
N GLN A 59 7.67 6.52 -5.27
CA GLN A 59 8.36 5.39 -5.91
C GLN A 59 9.73 5.12 -5.29
N ALA A 60 10.52 6.16 -5.03
CA ALA A 60 11.80 6.03 -4.36
C ALA A 60 11.64 5.50 -2.93
N ALA A 61 10.66 6.01 -2.18
CA ALA A 61 10.37 5.56 -0.82
C ALA A 61 9.92 4.08 -0.77
N CYS A 62 9.14 3.60 -1.74
CA CYS A 62 8.76 2.18 -1.82
C CYS A 62 9.96 1.25 -1.95
N ARG A 63 11.08 1.70 -2.54
CA ARG A 63 12.32 0.90 -2.64
C ARG A 63 13.05 0.71 -1.30
N SER A 64 12.67 1.46 -0.26
CA SER A 64 13.23 1.34 1.09
C SER A 64 12.52 0.28 1.95
N VAL A 65 11.44 -0.30 1.44
CA VAL A 65 10.64 -1.32 2.13
C VAL A 65 11.12 -2.71 1.75
N ALA A 66 11.35 -3.56 2.75
CA ALA A 66 11.63 -4.97 2.60
C ALA A 66 10.38 -5.80 2.89
N THR A 67 10.39 -7.08 2.47
CA THR A 67 9.26 -7.99 2.72
C THR A 67 8.88 -8.08 4.19
N GLY A 68 9.85 -8.02 5.11
CA GLY A 68 9.60 -8.04 6.55
C GLY A 68 8.73 -6.88 7.04
N ASP A 69 8.89 -5.69 6.46
CA ASP A 69 8.09 -4.50 6.84
C ASP A 69 6.62 -4.63 6.40
N CYS A 70 6.29 -5.60 5.54
CA CYS A 70 4.95 -5.84 5.00
C CYS A 70 4.18 -6.97 5.71
N LEU A 71 4.82 -7.69 6.63
CA LEU A 71 4.25 -8.86 7.29
C LEU A 71 3.56 -8.53 8.62
N GLY A 72 3.87 -7.36 9.20
CA GLY A 72 3.27 -6.87 10.45
C GLY A 72 3.84 -7.51 11.71
#